data_AF-A0A183I9R5-F1
#
_entry.id   AF-A0A183I9R5-F1
#
_cell.length_a   1.000
_cell.length_b   1.000
_cell.length_c   1.000
_cell.angle_alpha   90.00
_cell.angle_beta   90.00
_cell.angle_gamma   90.00
#
_symmetry.space_group_name_H-M   'P 1'
#
loop_
_entity.id
_entity.type
_entity.pdbx_description
1 polymer ?
#
loop_
_entity_poly.entity_id
_entity_poly.type
_entity_poly.pdbx_seq_one_letter_code
_entity_poly.pdbx_strand_id
1 'polypeptide(L)'
;MKKGEHKRSFMKWEDFDDVQIIRLDGVSFYWNSRTSLISHLEDKSEIREALEKGIAKSDYLPADYCYIVNPISLDVKLVLNPKPENDEPKFSIPKADMILKMTTVCISVQKYQYQDVLEFLEAQERFALNAKYRKYRPDVAAYAGNSKTWYGIL
;
A
#
# COMPACT_ATOMS: atom_id res chain seq x y z
N MET A 1 -25.69 -6.71 -40.48
CA MET A 1 -24.99 -7.51 -39.44
C MET A 1 -24.71 -6.59 -38.27
N LYS A 2 -25.58 -6.59 -37.23
CA LYS A 2 -25.45 -5.70 -36.07
C LYS A 2 -24.50 -6.35 -35.06
N LYS A 3 -23.39 -5.66 -34.73
CA LYS A 3 -22.47 -6.06 -33.65
C LYS A 3 -23.25 -6.10 -32.35
N GLY A 4 -23.34 -7.28 -31.73
CA GLY A 4 -23.93 -7.45 -30.42
C GLY A 4 -23.07 -6.74 -29.38
N GLU A 5 -23.63 -5.72 -28.74
CA GLU A 5 -23.08 -5.12 -27.54
C GLU A 5 -23.16 -6.17 -26.43
N HIS A 6 -22.03 -6.76 -26.06
CA HIS A 6 -21.88 -7.48 -24.79
C HIS A 6 -22.01 -6.47 -23.66
N LYS A 7 -23.25 -6.18 -23.23
CA LYS A 7 -23.48 -5.59 -21.91
C LYS A 7 -23.01 -6.62 -20.90
N ARG A 8 -21.85 -6.38 -20.26
CA ARG A 8 -21.53 -7.08 -19.01
C ARG A 8 -22.65 -6.72 -18.04
N SER A 9 -23.54 -7.66 -17.79
CA SER A 9 -24.52 -7.54 -16.73
C SER A 9 -23.74 -7.62 -15.43
N PHE A 10 -23.33 -6.48 -14.88
CA PHE A 10 -22.81 -6.43 -13.52
C PHE A 10 -23.96 -6.86 -12.60
N MET A 11 -23.73 -7.95 -11.87
CA MET A 11 -24.65 -8.47 -10.85
C MET A 11 -24.97 -7.35 -9.85
N LYS A 12 -26.19 -7.31 -9.32
CA LYS A 12 -26.60 -6.19 -8.48
C LYS A 12 -25.94 -6.36 -7.11
N TRP A 13 -25.56 -5.25 -6.50
CA TRP A 13 -24.87 -5.24 -5.20
C TRP A 13 -25.67 -5.86 -4.05
N GLU A 14 -26.98 -6.08 -4.26
CA GLU A 14 -27.91 -6.74 -3.35
C GLU A 14 -27.72 -8.27 -3.33
N ASP A 15 -27.00 -8.82 -4.31
CA ASP A 15 -26.76 -10.26 -4.50
C ASP A 15 -25.54 -10.77 -3.71
N PHE A 16 -24.84 -9.89 -2.98
CA PHE A 16 -23.65 -10.24 -2.19
C PHE A 16 -23.97 -10.32 -0.71
N ASP A 17 -23.68 -11.48 -0.11
CA ASP A 17 -23.88 -11.71 1.33
C ASP A 17 -22.93 -10.88 2.21
N ASP A 18 -21.69 -10.62 1.74
CA ASP A 18 -20.65 -9.92 2.50
C ASP A 18 -20.27 -8.57 1.87
N VAL A 19 -21.07 -7.55 2.18
CA VAL A 19 -20.80 -6.15 1.81
C VAL A 19 -20.37 -5.37 3.05
N GLN A 20 -19.16 -4.81 3.01
CA GLN A 20 -18.63 -3.92 4.04
C GLN A 20 -18.62 -2.48 3.55
N ILE A 21 -19.22 -1.59 4.33
CA ILE A 21 -19.17 -0.13 4.09
C ILE A 21 -18.27 0.47 5.15
N ILE A 22 -17.19 1.09 4.73
CA ILE A 22 -16.16 1.66 5.60
C ILE A 22 -16.03 3.13 5.25
N ARG A 23 -16.12 3.99 6.26
CA ARG A 23 -15.77 5.41 6.13
C ARG A 23 -14.41 5.63 6.77
N LEU A 24 -13.47 6.18 6.01
CA LEU A 24 -12.18 6.60 6.53
C LEU A 24 -12.07 8.12 6.42
N ASP A 25 -11.76 8.75 7.55
CA ASP A 25 -11.54 10.18 7.65
C ASP A 25 -10.06 10.44 7.97
N GLY A 26 -9.44 11.40 7.26
CA GLY A 26 -8.04 11.78 7.49
C GLY A 26 -7.01 10.83 6.88
N VAL A 27 -7.38 10.03 5.88
CA VAL A 27 -6.43 9.15 5.19
C VAL A 27 -5.45 10.00 4.41
N SER A 28 -4.17 9.87 4.72
CA SER A 28 -3.09 10.63 4.07
C SER A 28 -1.92 9.71 3.75
N PHE A 29 -1.11 10.13 2.79
CA PHE A 29 0.13 9.47 2.44
C PHE A 29 1.24 10.51 2.43
N TYR A 30 2.24 10.33 3.28
CA TYR A 30 3.41 11.20 3.35
C TYR A 30 4.68 10.39 3.11
N TRP A 31 5.69 11.07 2.59
CA TRP A 31 7.01 10.49 2.39
C TRP A 31 8.07 11.53 2.70
N ASN A 32 8.77 11.34 3.81
CA ASN A 32 9.82 12.27 4.23
C ASN A 32 11.19 11.75 3.78
N SER A 33 11.80 12.43 2.82
CA SER A 33 13.17 12.15 2.39
C SER A 33 14.16 12.58 3.47
N ARG A 34 15.10 11.70 3.83
CA ARG A 34 16.22 12.00 4.76
C ARG A 34 15.78 12.59 6.12
N THR A 35 14.75 12.01 6.73
CA THR A 35 14.28 12.43 8.07
C THR A 35 15.00 11.69 9.20
N SER A 36 15.01 12.29 10.39
CA SER A 36 15.29 11.56 11.62
C SER A 36 14.24 10.47 11.82
N LEU A 37 14.69 9.25 12.09
CA LEU A 37 13.80 8.13 12.34
C LEU A 37 13.41 8.09 13.82
N ILE A 38 12.19 7.65 14.10
CA ILE A 38 11.72 7.40 15.47
C ILE A 38 12.63 6.37 16.18
N SER A 39 13.24 5.46 15.41
CA SER A 39 14.19 4.47 15.94
C SER A 39 15.51 5.05 16.44
N HIS A 40 15.81 6.33 16.17
CA HIS A 40 16.97 7.00 16.74
C HIS A 40 16.70 7.54 18.15
N LEU A 41 15.44 7.56 18.59
CA LEU A 41 15.07 7.95 19.95
C LEU A 41 15.27 6.75 20.89
N GLU A 42 15.95 6.98 22.01
CA GLU A 42 16.23 5.93 23.00
C GLU A 42 15.13 5.83 24.06
N ASP A 43 14.49 6.95 24.40
CA ASP A 43 13.48 6.99 25.45
C ASP A 43 12.06 6.71 24.91
N LYS A 44 11.32 5.89 25.68
CA LYS A 44 9.95 5.49 25.36
C LYS A 44 8.97 6.66 25.45
N SER A 45 9.21 7.61 26.36
CA SER A 45 8.32 8.76 26.51
C SER A 45 8.44 9.70 25.30
N GLU A 46 9.67 9.94 24.83
CA GLU A 46 9.96 10.73 23.63
C GLU A 46 9.39 10.08 22.35
N ILE A 47 9.51 8.75 22.21
CA ILE A 47 8.90 8.01 21.09
C ILE A 47 7.38 8.22 21.07
N ARG A 48 6.73 8.12 22.23
CA ARG A 48 5.28 8.30 22.34
C ARG A 48 4.88 9.71 21.95
N GLU A 49 5.58 10.72 22.45
CA GLU A 49 5.31 12.12 22.12
C GLU A 49 5.52 12.40 20.62
N ALA A 50 6.59 11.87 20.02
CA ALA A 50 6.85 11.99 18.59
C ALA A 50 5.75 11.34 17.74
N LEU A 51 5.25 10.17 18.14
CA LEU A 51 4.13 9.50 17.48
C LEU A 51 2.83 10.29 17.63
N GLU A 52 2.52 10.80 18.83
CA GLU A 52 1.32 11.59 19.08
C GLU A 52 1.32 12.92 18.30
N LYS A 53 2.48 13.60 18.20
CA LYS A 53 2.66 14.80 17.38
C LYS A 53 2.57 14.50 15.87
N GLY A 54 2.87 13.27 15.48
CA GLY A 54 2.81 12.82 14.10
C GLY A 54 1.41 12.61 13.55
N ILE A 55 0.40 12.53 14.42
CA ILE A 55 -0.99 12.27 14.02
C ILE A 55 -1.63 13.56 13.51
N ALA A 56 -1.95 13.61 12.22
CA ALA A 56 -2.77 14.66 11.65
C ALA A 56 -4.20 14.59 12.22
N LYS A 57 -4.76 15.75 12.55
CA LYS A 57 -6.13 15.93 13.04
C LYS A 57 -6.87 16.88 12.10
N SER A 58 -8.19 16.97 12.24
CA SER A 58 -9.01 17.86 11.40
C SER A 58 -8.62 19.34 11.50
N ASP A 59 -8.02 19.73 12.62
CA ASP A 59 -7.59 21.09 12.96
C ASP A 59 -6.06 21.27 12.96
N TYR A 60 -5.30 20.18 12.76
CA TYR A 60 -3.84 20.20 12.88
C TYR A 60 -3.19 19.32 11.82
N LEU A 61 -2.38 19.95 10.96
CA LEU A 61 -1.50 19.26 10.03
C LEU A 61 -0.06 19.44 10.50
N PRO A 62 0.67 18.36 10.84
CA PRO A 62 2.06 18.47 11.24
C PRO A 62 2.91 19.02 10.08
N ALA A 63 3.66 20.10 10.33
CA ALA A 63 4.43 20.80 9.31
C ALA A 63 5.65 20.00 8.80
N ASP A 64 6.13 19.05 9.60
CA ASP A 64 7.34 18.28 9.30
C ASP A 64 7.08 17.12 8.33
N TYR A 65 5.85 16.94 7.84
CA TYR A 65 5.52 15.91 6.86
C TYR A 65 5.38 16.45 5.44
N CYS A 66 6.09 15.81 4.52
CA CYS A 66 5.94 16.01 3.09
C CYS A 66 4.85 15.08 2.57
N TYR A 67 3.61 15.59 2.51
CA TYR A 67 2.46 14.85 2.00
C TYR A 67 2.54 14.67 0.47
N ILE A 68 2.39 13.43 0.03
CA ILE A 68 2.12 13.09 -1.38
C ILE A 68 0.62 13.15 -1.64
N VAL A 69 -0.17 12.63 -0.69
CA VAL A 69 -1.63 12.74 -0.65
C VAL A 69 -1.99 13.41 0.66
N ASN A 70 -2.55 14.62 0.57
CA ASN A 70 -3.08 15.33 1.74
C ASN A 70 -4.20 14.50 2.39
N PRO A 71 -4.50 14.71 3.69
CA PRO A 71 -5.60 14.02 4.35
C PRO A 71 -6.92 14.16 3.58
N ILE A 72 -7.49 13.02 3.18
CA ILE A 72 -8.77 12.91 2.47
C ILE A 72 -9.78 12.10 3.29
N SER A 73 -11.05 12.41 3.09
CA SER A 73 -12.17 11.57 3.51
C SER A 73 -12.62 10.69 2.35
N LEU A 74 -12.86 9.43 2.64
CA LEU A 74 -13.23 8.43 1.64
C LEU A 74 -14.28 7.47 2.20
N ASP A 75 -15.28 7.18 1.38
CA ASP A 75 -16.26 6.14 1.62
C ASP A 75 -15.88 4.94 0.75
N VAL A 76 -15.59 3.81 1.37
CA VAL A 76 -15.28 2.54 0.72
C VAL A 76 -16.48 1.62 0.82
N LYS A 77 -16.87 1.03 -0.30
CA LYS A 77 -17.71 -0.16 -0.33
C LYS A 77 -16.85 -1.32 -0.80
N LEU A 78 -16.59 -2.27 0.09
CA LEU A 78 -15.83 -3.49 -0.17
C LEU A 78 -16.78 -4.67 -0.23
N VAL A 79 -16.67 -5.45 -1.29
CA VAL A 79 -17.43 -6.67 -1.50
C VAL A 79 -16.43 -7.81 -1.65
N LEU A 80 -16.60 -8.86 -0.86
CA LEU A 80 -15.73 -10.03 -0.90
C LEU A 80 -16.54 -11.24 -1.38
N ASN A 81 -16.02 -11.95 -2.38
CA ASN A 81 -16.49 -13.28 -2.74
C ASN A 81 -15.52 -14.31 -2.13
N PRO A 82 -15.85 -14.89 -0.96
CA PRO A 82 -14.96 -15.83 -0.28
C PRO A 82 -14.83 -17.18 -0.99
N LYS A 83 -15.78 -17.56 -1.87
CA LYS A 83 -15.83 -18.88 -2.52
C LYS A 83 -16.19 -18.79 -4.01
N PRO A 84 -15.36 -18.12 -4.84
CA PRO A 84 -15.62 -17.96 -6.28
C PRO A 84 -15.62 -19.27 -7.07
N GLU A 85 -15.12 -20.36 -6.49
CA GLU A 85 -15.20 -21.71 -7.05
C GLU A 85 -16.64 -22.24 -7.15
N ASN A 86 -17.58 -21.67 -6.38
CA ASN A 86 -19.00 -22.03 -6.38
C ASN A 86 -19.85 -21.17 -7.32
N ASP A 87 -19.27 -20.16 -7.97
CA ASP A 87 -20.00 -19.33 -8.92
C ASP A 87 -20.44 -20.16 -10.15
N GLU A 88 -21.56 -19.80 -10.77
CA GLU A 88 -22.01 -20.38 -12.05
C GLU A 88 -22.09 -19.29 -13.13
N PRO A 89 -21.15 -19.22 -14.09
CA PRO A 89 -19.96 -20.06 -14.26
C PRO A 89 -18.86 -19.76 -13.21
N LYS A 90 -17.99 -20.75 -12.96
CA LYS A 90 -16.94 -20.65 -11.94
C LYS A 90 -16.05 -19.44 -12.15
N PHE A 91 -15.75 -18.72 -11.06
CA PHE A 91 -14.95 -17.49 -11.07
C PHE A 91 -15.52 -16.37 -11.97
N SER A 92 -16.84 -16.35 -12.18
CA SER A 92 -17.47 -15.25 -12.89
C SER A 92 -17.47 -13.95 -12.07
N ILE A 93 -17.42 -14.05 -10.75
CA ILE A 93 -17.43 -12.92 -9.82
C ILE A 93 -16.01 -12.72 -9.26
N PRO A 94 -15.49 -11.48 -9.20
CA PRO A 94 -14.18 -11.22 -8.61
C PRO A 94 -14.17 -11.52 -7.11
N LYS A 95 -13.05 -12.05 -6.61
CA LYS A 95 -12.83 -12.35 -5.18
C LYS A 95 -12.97 -11.14 -4.27
N ALA A 96 -12.57 -9.98 -4.76
CA ALA A 96 -12.69 -8.73 -4.06
C ALA A 96 -13.07 -7.66 -5.09
N ASP A 97 -14.10 -6.90 -4.77
CA ASP A 97 -14.53 -5.73 -5.53
C ASP A 97 -14.63 -4.54 -4.57
N MET A 98 -14.04 -3.41 -4.96
CA MET A 98 -13.91 -2.24 -4.10
C MET A 98 -14.31 -0.99 -4.87
N ILE A 99 -15.28 -0.26 -4.32
CA ILE A 99 -15.68 1.05 -4.80
C ILE A 99 -15.23 2.10 -3.80
N LEU A 100 -14.48 3.07 -4.28
CA LEU A 100 -14.01 4.23 -3.52
C LEU A 100 -14.79 5.47 -3.97
N LYS A 101 -15.44 6.14 -3.03
CA LYS A 101 -16.06 7.45 -3.26
C LYS A 101 -15.31 8.49 -2.44
N MET A 102 -14.72 9.46 -3.13
CA MET A 102 -13.91 10.53 -2.56
C MET A 102 -14.21 11.84 -3.29
N THR A 103 -14.18 12.97 -2.58
CA THR A 103 -14.57 14.27 -3.14
C THR A 103 -13.48 14.88 -4.03
N THR A 104 -12.24 14.95 -3.53
CA THR A 104 -11.10 15.50 -4.29
C THR A 104 -9.81 14.90 -3.76
N VAL A 105 -8.97 14.43 -4.68
CA VAL A 105 -7.62 13.96 -4.36
C VAL A 105 -6.63 14.80 -5.14
N CYS A 106 -5.73 15.45 -4.41
CA CYS A 106 -4.56 16.10 -4.99
C CYS A 106 -3.35 15.21 -4.68
N ILE A 107 -2.60 14.87 -5.72
CA ILE A 107 -1.34 14.14 -5.59
C ILE A 107 -0.22 15.08 -5.97
N SER A 108 0.68 15.35 -5.03
CA SER A 108 1.84 16.22 -5.26
C SER A 108 3.11 15.50 -4.87
N VAL A 109 3.97 15.22 -5.84
CA VAL A 109 5.25 14.54 -5.60
C VAL A 109 6.39 15.55 -5.77
N GLN A 110 7.19 15.72 -4.73
CA GLN A 110 8.38 16.57 -4.77
C GLN A 110 9.56 15.82 -5.42
N LYS A 111 10.57 16.57 -5.88
CA LYS A 111 11.73 16.01 -6.58
C LYS A 111 12.45 14.90 -5.80
N TYR A 112 12.71 15.11 -4.50
CA TYR A 112 13.41 14.12 -3.67
C TYR A 112 12.52 12.89 -3.39
N GLN A 113 11.23 13.10 -3.15
CA GLN A 113 10.28 11.99 -2.98
C GLN A 113 10.20 11.11 -4.24
N TYR A 114 10.25 11.72 -5.43
CA TYR A 114 10.28 10.96 -6.67
C TYR A 114 11.54 10.07 -6.78
N GLN A 115 12.71 10.58 -6.40
CA GLN A 115 13.94 9.80 -6.36
C GLN A 115 13.83 8.64 -5.37
N ASP A 116 13.37 8.92 -4.15
CA ASP A 116 13.19 7.90 -3.12
C ASP A 116 12.20 6.80 -3.55
N VAL A 117 11.12 7.16 -4.24
CA VAL A 117 10.15 6.19 -4.77
C VAL A 117 10.79 5.29 -5.82
N LEU A 118 11.65 5.82 -6.70
CA LEU A 118 12.37 5.00 -7.67
C LEU A 118 13.34 4.02 -6.99
N GLU A 119 14.12 4.49 -6.02
CA GLU A 119 15.01 3.64 -5.23
C GLU A 119 14.23 2.56 -4.47
N PHE A 120 13.07 2.92 -3.92
CA PHE A 120 12.19 1.97 -3.24
C PHE A 120 11.64 0.90 -4.20
N LEU A 121 11.24 1.27 -5.42
CA LEU A 121 10.75 0.31 -6.42
C LEU A 121 11.84 -0.70 -6.81
N GLU A 122 13.08 -0.24 -6.98
CA GLU A 122 14.22 -1.13 -7.23
C GLU A 122 14.47 -2.06 -6.03
N ALA A 123 14.39 -1.54 -4.80
CA ALA A 123 14.50 -2.36 -3.60
C ALA A 123 13.40 -3.43 -3.50
N GLN A 124 12.15 -3.09 -3.87
CA GLN A 124 11.04 -4.05 -3.91
C GLN A 124 11.28 -5.18 -4.90
N GLU A 125 11.80 -4.87 -6.10
CA GLU A 125 12.19 -5.90 -7.07
C GLU A 125 13.25 -6.84 -6.48
N ARG A 126 14.28 -6.27 -5.82
CA ARG A 126 15.30 -7.06 -5.12
C ARG A 126 14.71 -7.91 -3.99
N PHE A 127 13.72 -7.41 -3.24
CA PHE A 127 13.05 -8.19 -2.19
C PHE A 127 12.24 -9.35 -2.76
N ALA A 128 11.51 -9.14 -3.85
CA ALA A 128 10.76 -10.19 -4.54
C ALA A 128 11.69 -11.30 -5.07
N LEU A 129 12.81 -10.91 -5.68
CA LEU A 129 13.85 -11.85 -6.11
C LEU A 129 14.46 -12.58 -4.92
N ASN A 130 14.84 -11.87 -3.86
CA ASN A 130 15.38 -12.47 -2.65
C ASN A 130 14.42 -13.47 -1.99
N ALA A 131 13.12 -13.18 -1.95
CA ALA A 131 12.11 -14.10 -1.44
C ALA A 131 12.00 -15.37 -2.31
N LYS A 132 11.97 -15.21 -3.63
CA LYS A 132 11.91 -16.34 -4.59
C LYS A 132 13.15 -17.23 -4.55
N TYR A 133 14.33 -16.62 -4.48
CA TYR A 133 15.61 -17.33 -4.55
C TYR A 133 16.20 -17.69 -3.19
N ARG A 134 15.46 -17.47 -2.08
CA ARG A 134 15.94 -17.74 -0.71
C ARG A 134 16.44 -19.17 -0.52
N LYS A 135 15.77 -20.16 -1.13
CA LYS A 135 16.14 -21.59 -1.04
C LYS A 135 17.43 -21.98 -1.78
N TYR A 136 17.90 -21.12 -2.68
CA TYR A 136 19.14 -21.32 -3.43
C TYR A 136 20.32 -20.57 -2.80
N ARG A 137 20.13 -19.97 -1.60
CA ARG A 137 21.23 -19.41 -0.84
C ARG A 137 22.10 -20.55 -0.31
N PRO A 138 23.40 -20.59 -0.66
CA PRO A 138 24.28 -21.65 -0.20
C PRO A 138 24.46 -21.59 1.32
N ASP A 139 24.29 -22.73 1.99
CA ASP A 139 24.34 -22.85 3.46
C ASP A 139 25.77 -23.19 3.96
N VAL A 140 26.78 -22.57 3.35
CA VAL A 140 28.19 -22.95 3.54
C VAL A 140 28.96 -21.81 4.22
N ALA A 141 29.63 -22.12 5.32
CA ALA A 141 30.40 -21.16 6.12
C ALA A 141 31.48 -20.39 5.34
N ALA A 142 31.95 -20.94 4.21
CA ALA A 142 32.91 -20.28 3.31
C ALA A 142 32.36 -19.01 2.61
N TYR A 143 31.04 -18.79 2.67
CA TYR A 143 30.37 -17.63 2.08
C TYR A 143 30.09 -16.50 3.09
N ALA A 144 30.36 -16.72 4.38
CA ALA A 144 30.24 -15.70 5.42
C ALA A 144 31.31 -14.61 5.20
N GLY A 145 30.92 -13.56 4.46
CA GLY A 145 31.79 -12.42 4.12
C GLY A 145 31.72 -11.99 2.65
N ASN A 146 31.31 -12.88 1.73
CA ASN A 146 31.25 -12.61 0.28
C ASN A 146 29.86 -12.24 -0.24
N SER A 147 28.85 -12.21 0.64
CA SER A 147 27.45 -11.91 0.29
C SER A 147 27.28 -10.52 -0.33
N LYS A 148 28.06 -9.53 0.10
CA LYS A 148 28.05 -8.17 -0.48
C LYS A 148 28.52 -8.15 -1.94
N THR A 149 29.53 -8.96 -2.26
CA THR A 149 30.16 -9.00 -3.60
C THR A 149 29.29 -9.68 -4.65
N TRP A 150 28.42 -10.62 -4.26
CA TRP A 150 27.64 -11.42 -5.22
C TRP A 150 26.18 -11.03 -5.32
N TYR A 151 25.61 -10.49 -4.24
CA TYR A 151 24.21 -10.08 -4.23
C TYR A 151 24.03 -8.57 -4.34
N GLY A 152 25.12 -7.80 -4.45
CA GLY A 152 25.08 -6.36 -4.73
C GLY A 152 24.26 -5.57 -3.71
N ILE A 153 24.22 -6.04 -2.46
CA ILE A 153 23.55 -5.32 -1.37
C ILE A 153 24.58 -4.32 -0.83
N LEU A 154 24.45 -3.07 -1.28
CA LEU A 154 25.12 -1.90 -0.69
C LEU A 154 24.71 -1.75 0.77
#